data_AF-A0A6P0M976-F1
#
_entry.id   AF-A0A6P0M976-F1
#
_cell.length_a   1.000
_cell.length_b   1.000
_cell.length_c   1.000
_cell.angle_alpha   90.00
_cell.angle_beta   90.00
_cell.angle_gamma   90.00
#
_symmetry.space_group_name_H-M   'P 1'
#
loop_
_entity.id
_entity.type
_entity.pdbx_description
1 polymer ?
#
loop_
_entity_poly.entity_id
_entity_poly.type
_entity_poly.pdbx_seq_one_letter_code
_entity_poly.pdbx_strand_id
1 'polypeptide(L)'
;SADKTVRLWDLQGNQLALFSGHQDLVFSVSFSPDGKTLATASYDKTVRLWAAVEDLGEMLARGCKLLEGYFVDHPESLDNLEKCHNSDNKIAAGSGFVKQGEWLAKKGNVDGAIGKFQEALDLNPNLELEPEIKAKQLAAAAAKVEQGEQLAKQGEITKALSLYKEAQQLDPNLEINANSWHEICWFGSLHGYAADVIDACEKAVAKASKNVLFSNIKSRFKQSRGLARALTGDTAGAISDFQEFVDWTGNDKWKAERQKWIDELRAGKNPFTEEVLKVYLRRKGGNRQ
;
A
#
# COMPACT_ATOMS: atom_id res chain seq x y z
N SER A 1 -22.48 -0.97 -43.10
CA SER A 1 -23.34 0.22 -43.04
C SER A 1 -24.38 0.19 -44.14
N ALA A 2 -25.66 0.37 -43.79
CA ALA A 2 -26.78 0.49 -44.73
C ALA A 2 -26.84 1.85 -45.44
N ASP A 3 -26.25 2.89 -44.85
CA ASP A 3 -26.22 4.23 -45.43
C ASP A 3 -25.08 4.44 -46.44
N LYS A 4 -24.36 3.37 -46.81
CA LYS A 4 -23.27 3.36 -47.81
C LYS A 4 -22.02 4.17 -47.42
N THR A 5 -21.95 4.62 -46.16
CA THR A 5 -20.79 5.37 -45.65
C THR A 5 -19.99 4.56 -44.64
N VAL A 6 -18.75 4.98 -44.42
CA VAL A 6 -17.93 4.54 -43.29
C VAL A 6 -17.57 5.76 -42.46
N ARG A 7 -17.66 5.65 -41.14
CA ARG A 7 -17.35 6.74 -40.20
C ARG A 7 -16.31 6.28 -39.19
N LEU A 8 -15.41 7.19 -38.85
CA LEU A 8 -14.45 7.02 -37.76
C LEU A 8 -14.81 8.02 -36.65
N TRP A 9 -14.73 7.58 -35.39
CA TRP A 9 -15.10 8.37 -34.22
C TRP A 9 -13.99 8.29 -33.17
N ASP A 10 -13.86 9.34 -32.36
CA ASP A 10 -13.07 9.26 -31.12
C ASP A 10 -13.89 8.67 -29.95
N LEU A 11 -13.24 8.47 -28.80
CA LEU A 11 -13.89 7.93 -27.59
C LEU A 11 -14.85 8.93 -26.94
N GLN A 12 -14.80 10.20 -27.32
CA GLN A 12 -15.68 11.27 -26.87
C GLN A 12 -16.94 11.38 -27.75
N GLY A 13 -17.03 10.57 -28.81
CA GLY A 13 -18.16 10.54 -29.74
C GLY A 13 -18.08 11.59 -30.85
N ASN A 14 -16.92 12.24 -31.03
CA ASN A 14 -16.73 13.16 -32.15
C ASN A 14 -16.40 12.38 -33.42
N GLN A 15 -17.02 12.76 -34.54
CA GLN A 15 -16.75 12.14 -35.83
C GLN A 15 -15.41 12.65 -36.39
N LEU A 16 -14.41 11.78 -36.45
CA LEU A 16 -13.09 12.08 -36.99
C LEU A 16 -13.06 12.07 -38.52
N ALA A 17 -13.83 11.17 -39.14
CA ALA A 17 -13.87 11.04 -40.59
C ALA A 17 -15.22 10.51 -41.10
N LEU A 18 -15.56 10.92 -42.32
CA LEU A 18 -16.65 10.36 -43.13
C LEU A 18 -16.12 9.97 -44.49
N PHE A 19 -16.15 8.67 -44.80
CA PHE A 19 -15.77 8.12 -46.09
C PHE A 19 -17.03 7.83 -46.91
N SER A 20 -17.25 8.67 -47.93
CA SER A 20 -18.36 8.55 -48.87
C SER A 20 -17.86 8.15 -50.25
N GLY A 21 -18.52 7.19 -50.90
CA GLY A 21 -18.19 6.81 -52.27
C GLY A 21 -18.68 5.43 -52.69
N HIS A 22 -18.92 4.54 -51.73
CA HIS A 22 -19.62 3.28 -52.01
C HIS A 22 -21.06 3.54 -52.48
N GLN A 23 -21.51 2.73 -53.42
CA GLN A 23 -22.83 2.85 -54.04
C GLN A 23 -23.85 1.89 -53.43
N ASP A 24 -23.40 1.00 -52.56
CA ASP A 24 -24.19 0.01 -51.85
C ASP A 24 -23.67 -0.24 -50.42
N LEU A 25 -24.31 -1.15 -49.72
CA LEU A 25 -24.00 -1.64 -48.38
C LEU A 25 -22.52 -1.96 -48.21
N VAL A 26 -21.85 -1.25 -47.29
CA VAL A 26 -20.50 -1.61 -46.84
C VAL A 26 -20.60 -2.73 -45.81
N PHE A 27 -19.95 -3.86 -46.02
CA PHE A 27 -20.09 -5.03 -45.13
C PHE A 27 -18.78 -5.45 -44.46
N SER A 28 -17.64 -4.91 -44.88
CA SER A 28 -16.35 -5.19 -44.23
C SER A 28 -15.46 -3.96 -44.20
N VAL A 29 -14.63 -3.87 -43.15
CA VAL A 29 -13.64 -2.83 -42.94
C VAL A 29 -12.40 -3.44 -42.30
N SER A 30 -11.21 -3.04 -42.76
CA SER A 30 -9.94 -3.43 -42.18
C SER A 30 -8.92 -2.31 -42.31
N PHE A 31 -8.11 -2.08 -41.28
CA PHE A 31 -6.92 -1.25 -41.39
C PHE A 31 -5.76 -2.06 -41.97
N SER A 32 -4.84 -1.38 -42.66
CA SER A 32 -3.52 -1.91 -42.95
C SER A 32 -2.72 -2.08 -41.63
N PRO A 33 -1.74 -3.00 -41.57
CA PRO A 33 -0.94 -3.21 -40.36
C PRO A 33 -0.18 -1.96 -39.88
N ASP A 34 0.19 -1.09 -40.83
CA ASP A 34 0.83 0.21 -40.57
C ASP A 34 -0.18 1.32 -40.24
N GLY A 35 -1.48 1.08 -40.39
CA GLY A 35 -2.53 2.01 -40.01
C GLY A 35 -2.81 3.16 -40.96
N LYS A 36 -2.09 3.25 -42.07
CA LYS A 36 -2.18 4.38 -43.01
C LYS A 36 -3.31 4.25 -44.02
N THR A 37 -3.77 3.02 -44.22
CA THR A 37 -4.79 2.70 -45.22
C THR A 37 -5.96 1.96 -44.58
N LEU A 38 -7.17 2.43 -44.84
CA LEU A 38 -8.41 1.73 -44.53
C LEU A 38 -8.92 1.04 -45.80
N ALA A 39 -9.15 -0.27 -45.74
CA ALA A 39 -9.81 -1.01 -46.80
C ALA A 39 -11.29 -1.24 -46.44
N THR A 40 -12.19 -0.94 -47.36
CA THR A 40 -13.64 -1.16 -47.19
C THR A 40 -14.18 -1.98 -48.35
N ALA A 41 -15.01 -2.99 -48.05
CA ALA A 41 -15.65 -3.84 -49.05
C ALA A 41 -17.17 -3.63 -49.06
N SER A 42 -17.74 -3.57 -50.25
CA SER A 42 -19.15 -3.20 -50.46
C SER A 42 -19.86 -4.12 -51.43
N TYR A 43 -21.18 -4.22 -51.28
CA TYR A 43 -22.07 -4.94 -52.21
C TYR A 43 -22.08 -4.33 -53.62
N ASP A 44 -21.56 -3.10 -53.79
CA ASP A 44 -21.34 -2.48 -55.09
C ASP A 44 -20.24 -3.15 -55.94
N LYS A 45 -19.71 -4.29 -55.46
CA LYS A 45 -18.67 -5.11 -56.07
C LYS A 45 -17.31 -4.42 -56.12
N THR A 46 -17.08 -3.43 -55.27
CA THR A 46 -15.79 -2.73 -55.14
C THR A 46 -15.18 -2.86 -53.76
N VAL A 47 -13.85 -2.82 -53.74
CA VAL A 47 -13.06 -2.52 -52.55
C VAL A 47 -12.50 -1.12 -52.73
N ARG A 48 -12.58 -0.30 -51.69
CA ARG A 48 -11.99 1.03 -51.68
C ARG A 48 -10.88 1.09 -50.64
N LEU A 49 -9.80 1.76 -51.01
CA LEU A 49 -8.70 2.09 -50.12
C LEU A 49 -8.79 3.58 -49.83
N TRP A 50 -8.80 3.92 -48.55
CA TRP A 50 -8.81 5.28 -48.06
C TRP A 50 -7.49 5.55 -47.36
N ALA A 51 -6.85 6.67 -47.68
CA ALA A 51 -5.87 7.22 -46.76
C ALA A 51 -6.62 7.54 -45.46
N ALA A 52 -6.15 6.98 -44.34
CA ALA A 52 -6.77 7.27 -43.05
C ALA A 52 -6.65 8.78 -42.76
N VAL A 53 -7.74 9.39 -42.27
CA VAL A 53 -7.77 10.83 -41.91
C VAL A 53 -6.90 11.10 -40.68
N GLU A 54 -6.61 10.06 -39.92
CA GLU A 54 -5.69 10.02 -38.79
C GLU A 54 -4.92 8.69 -38.85
N ASP A 55 -3.60 8.73 -38.69
CA ASP A 55 -2.76 7.52 -38.71
C ASP A 55 -3.13 6.65 -37.49
N LEU A 56 -3.28 5.33 -37.65
CA LEU A 56 -3.55 4.41 -36.51
C LEU A 56 -2.52 4.60 -35.39
N GLY A 57 -1.30 5.00 -35.70
CA GLY A 57 -0.25 5.38 -34.76
C GLY A 57 -0.66 6.54 -33.85
N GLU A 58 -1.37 7.56 -34.35
CA GLU A 58 -1.90 8.66 -33.54
C GLU A 58 -3.06 8.19 -32.64
N MET A 59 -3.94 7.33 -33.16
CA MET A 59 -5.01 6.71 -32.36
C MET A 59 -4.43 5.82 -31.25
N LEU A 60 -3.40 5.02 -31.57
CA LEU A 60 -2.70 4.17 -30.63
C LEU A 60 -1.92 4.99 -29.60
N ALA A 61 -1.27 6.09 -30.00
CA ALA A 61 -0.57 6.98 -29.07
C ALA A 61 -1.53 7.55 -28.00
N ARG A 62 -2.75 7.95 -28.41
CA ARG A 62 -3.78 8.36 -27.45
C ARG A 62 -4.21 7.22 -26.52
N GLY A 63 -4.42 6.02 -27.07
CA GLY A 63 -4.73 4.82 -26.28
C GLY A 63 -3.63 4.51 -25.26
N CYS A 64 -2.37 4.55 -25.68
CA CYS A 64 -1.21 4.32 -24.81
C CYS A 64 -1.10 5.36 -23.70
N LYS A 65 -1.46 6.62 -23.95
CA LYS A 65 -1.48 7.67 -22.92
C LYS A 65 -2.50 7.38 -21.81
N LEU A 66 -3.64 6.78 -22.15
CA LEU A 66 -4.65 6.38 -21.15
C LEU A 66 -4.18 5.25 -20.25
N LEU A 67 -3.15 4.50 -20.66
CA LEU A 67 -2.57 3.38 -19.91
C LEU A 67 -1.43 3.79 -18.97
N GLU A 68 -1.01 5.06 -18.96
CA GLU A 68 0.12 5.54 -18.13
C GLU A 68 -0.05 5.13 -16.66
N GLY A 69 -1.21 5.42 -16.05
CA GLY A 69 -1.49 5.02 -14.67
C GLY A 69 -1.54 3.50 -14.46
N TYR A 70 -1.99 2.74 -15.47
CA TYR A 70 -2.02 1.28 -15.40
C TYR A 70 -0.59 0.69 -15.34
N PHE A 71 0.36 1.27 -16.07
CA PHE A 71 1.75 0.83 -16.05
C PHE A 71 2.45 1.08 -14.71
N VAL A 72 1.97 2.04 -13.89
CA VAL A 72 2.51 2.23 -12.53
C VAL A 72 2.19 1.03 -11.63
N ASP A 73 1.00 0.44 -11.78
CA ASP A 73 0.55 -0.68 -10.95
C ASP A 73 0.87 -2.05 -11.57
N HIS A 74 1.03 -2.11 -12.89
CA HIS A 74 1.31 -3.32 -13.68
C HIS A 74 2.44 -3.09 -14.70
N PRO A 75 3.68 -2.79 -14.25
CA PRO A 75 4.77 -2.37 -15.12
C PRO A 75 5.19 -3.44 -16.15
N GLU A 76 5.06 -4.73 -15.82
CA GLU A 76 5.38 -5.87 -16.71
C GLU A 76 4.49 -5.90 -17.96
N SER A 77 3.31 -5.27 -17.90
CA SER A 77 2.40 -5.25 -19.05
C SER A 77 2.91 -4.40 -20.22
N LEU A 78 3.87 -3.50 -19.97
CA LEU A 78 4.45 -2.65 -21.01
C LEU A 78 5.19 -3.47 -22.07
N ASP A 79 5.85 -4.57 -21.69
CA ASP A 79 6.57 -5.45 -22.62
C ASP A 79 5.65 -6.07 -23.68
N ASN A 80 4.38 -6.31 -23.32
CA ASN A 80 3.39 -6.87 -24.25
C ASN A 80 2.82 -5.82 -25.22
N LEU A 81 3.16 -4.54 -25.03
CA LEU A 81 2.60 -3.41 -25.76
C LEU A 81 3.72 -2.55 -26.36
N GLU A 82 4.53 -3.11 -27.25
CA GLU A 82 5.67 -2.42 -27.90
C GLU A 82 5.31 -1.03 -28.46
N LYS A 83 4.11 -0.90 -29.05
CA LYS A 83 3.63 0.39 -29.60
C LYS A 83 3.40 1.47 -28.53
N CYS A 84 3.35 1.09 -27.26
CA CYS A 84 3.19 1.97 -26.11
C CYS A 84 4.52 2.31 -25.40
N HIS A 85 5.68 1.90 -25.94
CA HIS A 85 7.02 2.21 -25.42
C HIS A 85 7.45 3.67 -25.65
N ASN A 86 6.54 4.62 -25.39
CA ASN A 86 6.84 6.04 -25.36
C ASN A 86 7.50 6.43 -24.02
N SER A 87 8.05 7.66 -23.95
CA SER A 87 8.78 8.13 -22.77
C SER A 87 7.94 8.10 -21.50
N ASP A 88 6.70 8.59 -21.56
CA ASP A 88 5.83 8.72 -20.39
C ASP A 88 5.48 7.34 -19.80
N ASN A 89 5.14 6.37 -20.65
CA ASN A 89 4.83 5.01 -20.22
C ASN A 89 6.05 4.27 -19.67
N LYS A 90 7.25 4.50 -20.22
CA LYS A 90 8.49 3.96 -19.65
C LYS A 90 8.78 4.54 -18.26
N ILE A 91 8.57 5.84 -18.07
CA ILE A 91 8.71 6.50 -16.77
C ILE A 91 7.69 5.95 -15.77
N ALA A 92 6.44 5.74 -16.20
CA ALA A 92 5.38 5.19 -15.38
C ALA A 92 5.68 3.74 -14.95
N ALA A 93 6.03 2.88 -15.90
CA ALA A 93 6.43 1.50 -15.62
C ALA A 93 7.70 1.43 -14.75
N GLY A 94 8.70 2.26 -15.03
CA GLY A 94 9.91 2.38 -14.21
C GLY A 94 9.58 2.75 -12.75
N SER A 95 8.65 3.70 -12.55
CA SER A 95 8.16 4.05 -11.21
C SER A 95 7.44 2.88 -10.52
N GLY A 96 6.70 2.07 -11.28
CA GLY A 96 6.10 0.81 -10.80
C GLY A 96 7.14 -0.19 -10.33
N PHE A 97 8.19 -0.42 -11.11
CA PHE A 97 9.28 -1.31 -10.73
C PHE A 97 10.06 -0.81 -9.50
N VAL A 98 10.25 0.51 -9.34
CA VAL A 98 10.81 1.06 -8.09
C VAL A 98 9.95 0.67 -6.90
N LYS A 99 8.62 0.84 -6.96
CA LYS A 99 7.72 0.45 -5.86
C LYS A 99 7.82 -1.04 -5.54
N GLN A 100 7.88 -1.90 -6.56
CA GLN A 100 8.04 -3.33 -6.36
C GLN A 100 9.39 -3.68 -5.71
N GLY A 101 10.49 -3.05 -6.16
CA GLY A 101 11.81 -3.23 -5.58
C GLY A 101 11.88 -2.81 -4.12
N GLU A 102 11.30 -1.66 -3.76
CA GLU A 102 11.20 -1.20 -2.38
C GLU A 102 10.42 -2.18 -1.50
N TRP A 103 9.32 -2.73 -2.02
CA TRP A 103 8.54 -3.74 -1.30
C TRP A 103 9.34 -5.02 -1.06
N LEU A 104 10.05 -5.53 -2.07
CA LEU A 104 10.90 -6.72 -1.97
C LEU A 104 12.03 -6.52 -0.95
N ALA A 105 12.69 -5.36 -0.98
CA ALA A 105 13.76 -5.03 -0.05
C ALA A 105 13.26 -5.04 1.40
N LYS A 106 12.09 -4.42 1.65
CA LYS A 106 11.45 -4.40 2.98
C LYS A 106 10.99 -5.79 3.45
N LYS A 107 10.87 -6.77 2.54
CA LYS A 107 10.62 -8.19 2.85
C LYS A 107 11.90 -9.01 3.03
N GLY A 108 13.07 -8.39 2.90
CA GLY A 108 14.36 -9.07 2.98
C GLY A 108 14.82 -9.73 1.69
N ASN A 109 14.05 -9.64 0.59
CA ASN A 109 14.47 -10.12 -0.72
C ASN A 109 15.32 -9.06 -1.42
N VAL A 110 16.59 -8.97 -1.02
CA VAL A 110 17.54 -7.96 -1.51
C VAL A 110 17.83 -8.16 -3.00
N ASP A 111 18.10 -9.40 -3.44
CA ASP A 111 18.45 -9.69 -4.84
C ASP A 111 17.27 -9.41 -5.78
N GLY A 112 16.06 -9.81 -5.38
CA GLY A 112 14.85 -9.48 -6.14
C GLY A 112 14.60 -7.97 -6.22
N ALA A 113 14.86 -7.24 -5.14
CA ALA A 113 14.76 -5.78 -5.14
C ALA A 113 15.74 -5.12 -6.09
N ILE A 114 17.00 -5.57 -6.10
CA ILE A 114 18.03 -5.11 -7.03
C ILE A 114 17.59 -5.35 -8.48
N GLY A 115 17.05 -6.53 -8.77
CA GLY A 115 16.50 -6.85 -10.10
C GLY A 115 15.41 -5.86 -10.53
N LYS A 116 14.44 -5.56 -9.66
CA LYS A 116 13.39 -4.58 -9.96
C LYS A 116 13.91 -3.16 -10.10
N PHE A 117 14.90 -2.75 -9.31
CA PHE A 117 15.55 -1.45 -9.49
C PHE A 117 16.32 -1.35 -10.80
N GLN A 118 16.92 -2.45 -11.27
CA GLN A 118 17.57 -2.49 -12.58
C GLN A 118 16.55 -2.38 -13.72
N GLU A 119 15.44 -3.12 -13.66
CA GLU A 119 14.34 -2.99 -14.64
C GLU A 119 13.81 -1.54 -14.71
N ALA A 120 13.75 -0.84 -13.57
CA ALA A 120 13.39 0.57 -13.54
C ALA A 120 14.40 1.47 -14.25
N LEU A 121 15.71 1.24 -14.06
CA LEU A 121 16.79 1.98 -14.70
C LEU A 121 16.85 1.72 -16.22
N ASP A 122 16.57 0.49 -16.64
CA ASP A 122 16.53 0.12 -18.06
C ASP A 122 15.42 0.90 -18.81
N LEU A 123 14.30 1.18 -18.13
CA LEU A 123 13.21 2.00 -18.67
C LEU A 123 13.45 3.51 -18.52
N ASN A 124 14.06 3.95 -17.42
CA ASN A 124 14.37 5.35 -17.15
C ASN A 124 15.80 5.51 -16.60
N PRO A 125 16.80 5.66 -17.48
CA PRO A 125 18.21 5.79 -17.09
C PRO A 125 18.52 7.06 -16.29
N ASN A 126 17.59 8.03 -16.24
CA ASN A 126 17.75 9.28 -15.50
C ASN A 126 17.31 9.16 -14.04
N LEU A 127 16.87 7.99 -13.58
CA LEU A 127 16.56 7.77 -12.17
C LEU A 127 17.84 7.87 -11.33
N GLU A 128 17.83 8.76 -10.34
CA GLU A 128 18.83 8.80 -9.28
C GLU A 128 18.61 7.63 -8.32
N LEU A 129 19.04 6.44 -8.75
CA LEU A 129 18.81 5.18 -8.07
C LEU A 129 20.07 4.33 -8.11
N GLU A 130 20.61 4.01 -6.93
CA GLU A 130 21.68 3.02 -6.78
C GLU A 130 21.08 1.70 -6.26
N PRO A 131 20.84 0.69 -7.12
CA PRO A 131 20.05 -0.50 -6.79
C PRO A 131 20.53 -1.23 -5.55
N GLU A 132 21.84 -1.49 -5.47
CA GLU A 132 22.42 -2.23 -4.35
C GLU A 132 22.32 -1.46 -3.03
N ILE A 133 22.67 -0.17 -3.05
CA ILE A 133 22.67 0.66 -1.84
C ILE A 133 21.24 0.78 -1.33
N LYS A 134 20.30 1.14 -2.21
CA LYS A 134 18.88 1.31 -1.83
C LYS A 134 18.28 0.01 -1.31
N ALA A 135 18.52 -1.13 -1.98
CA ALA A 135 17.99 -2.42 -1.54
C ALA A 135 18.53 -2.82 -0.15
N LYS A 136 19.85 -2.72 0.06
CA LYS A 136 20.49 -3.05 1.34
C LYS A 136 20.02 -2.12 2.47
N GLN A 137 19.90 -0.83 2.20
CA GLN A 137 19.42 0.18 3.16
C GLN A 137 17.99 -0.11 3.61
N LEU A 138 17.06 -0.34 2.67
CA LEU A 138 15.66 -0.65 2.98
C LEU A 138 15.51 -1.97 3.74
N ALA A 139 16.24 -3.01 3.34
CA ALA A 139 16.23 -4.29 4.02
C ALA A 139 16.80 -4.18 5.45
N ALA A 140 17.89 -3.44 5.64
CA ALA A 140 18.48 -3.21 6.95
C ALA A 140 17.54 -2.43 7.88
N ALA A 141 16.86 -1.40 7.37
CA ALA A 141 15.86 -0.64 8.12
C ALA A 141 14.70 -1.55 8.57
N ALA A 142 14.14 -2.36 7.66
CA ALA A 142 13.07 -3.30 7.99
C ALA A 142 13.51 -4.36 9.02
N ALA A 143 14.71 -4.93 8.87
CA ALA A 143 15.26 -5.92 9.79
C ALA A 143 15.45 -5.35 11.21
N LYS A 144 15.85 -4.08 11.34
CA LYS A 144 15.96 -3.41 12.65
C LYS A 144 14.62 -3.29 13.35
N VAL A 145 13.55 -2.98 12.63
CA VAL A 145 12.18 -2.94 13.20
C VAL A 145 11.80 -4.32 13.73
N GLU A 146 12.01 -5.37 12.94
CA GLU A 146 11.70 -6.74 13.36
C GLU A 146 12.52 -7.17 14.58
N GLN A 147 13.83 -6.89 14.60
CA GLN A 147 14.70 -7.15 15.75
C GLN A 147 14.22 -6.39 16.99
N GLY A 148 13.81 -5.12 16.83
CA GLY A 148 13.25 -4.32 17.92
C GLY A 148 11.97 -4.94 18.49
N GLU A 149 11.10 -5.50 17.66
CA GLU A 149 9.90 -6.22 18.14
C GLU A 149 10.26 -7.45 18.99
N GLN A 150 11.29 -8.21 18.58
CA GLN A 150 11.75 -9.38 19.34
C GLN A 150 12.36 -8.99 20.69
N LEU A 151 13.20 -7.94 20.70
CA LEU A 151 13.77 -7.40 21.93
C LEU A 151 12.69 -6.87 22.87
N ALA A 152 11.65 -6.21 22.32
CA ALA A 152 10.54 -5.73 23.13
C ALA A 152 9.82 -6.88 23.85
N LYS A 153 9.56 -8.00 23.15
CA LYS A 153 8.97 -9.22 23.73
C LYS A 153 9.81 -9.82 24.85
N GLN A 154 11.13 -9.64 24.80
CA GLN A 154 12.08 -10.10 25.82
C GLN A 154 12.22 -9.13 27.00
N GLY A 155 11.59 -7.95 26.92
CA GLY A 155 11.68 -6.90 27.93
C GLY A 155 12.87 -5.96 27.75
N GLU A 156 13.63 -6.09 26.67
CA GLU A 156 14.77 -5.22 26.34
C GLU A 156 14.30 -3.93 25.63
N ILE A 157 13.38 -3.19 26.28
CA ILE A 157 12.62 -2.08 25.69
C ILE A 157 13.52 -0.94 25.19
N THR A 158 14.54 -0.56 25.97
CA THR A 158 15.47 0.51 25.58
C THR A 158 16.23 0.16 24.30
N LYS A 159 16.65 -1.10 24.15
CA LYS A 159 17.32 -1.57 22.93
C LYS A 159 16.36 -1.62 21.75
N ALA A 160 15.12 -2.06 21.98
CA ALA A 160 14.07 -2.05 20.95
C ALA A 160 13.81 -0.63 20.41
N LEU A 161 13.68 0.37 21.29
CA LEU A 161 13.50 1.77 20.91
C LEU A 161 14.71 2.32 20.13
N SER A 162 15.94 1.94 20.53
CA SER A 162 17.16 2.31 19.78
C SER A 162 17.12 1.78 18.34
N LEU A 163 16.75 0.50 18.15
CA LEU A 163 16.66 -0.09 16.82
C LEU A 163 15.62 0.57 15.94
N TYR A 164 14.46 0.95 16.51
CA TYR A 164 13.44 1.69 15.77
C TYR A 164 13.96 3.06 15.31
N LYS A 165 14.69 3.77 16.18
CA LYS A 165 15.30 5.05 15.84
C LYS A 165 16.36 4.89 14.74
N GLU A 166 17.22 3.89 14.85
CA GLU A 166 18.22 3.58 13.81
C GLU A 166 17.56 3.20 12.47
N ALA A 167 16.45 2.45 12.51
CA ALA A 167 15.70 2.11 11.30
C ALA A 167 15.18 3.36 10.58
N GLN A 168 14.65 4.34 11.33
CA GLN A 168 14.17 5.61 10.78
C GLN A 168 15.31 6.54 10.32
N GLN A 169 16.52 6.38 10.86
CA GLN A 169 17.70 7.09 10.37
C GLN A 169 18.18 6.49 9.04
N LEU A 170 18.11 5.17 8.89
CA LEU A 170 18.45 4.47 7.66
C LEU A 170 17.44 4.76 6.54
N ASP A 171 16.14 4.76 6.84
CA ASP A 171 15.10 5.12 5.88
C ASP A 171 14.22 6.22 6.49
N PRO A 172 14.48 7.50 6.18
CA PRO A 172 13.67 8.62 6.66
C PRO A 172 12.19 8.53 6.28
N ASN A 173 11.87 7.78 5.21
CA ASN A 173 10.52 7.54 4.73
C ASN A 173 9.95 6.20 5.25
N LEU A 174 10.61 5.56 6.22
CA LEU A 174 10.19 4.28 6.76
C LEU A 174 8.83 4.38 7.44
N GLU A 175 7.83 3.80 6.80
CA GLU A 175 6.52 3.62 7.40
C GLU A 175 6.47 2.38 8.29
N ILE A 176 6.81 2.56 9.56
CA ILE A 176 6.57 1.52 10.57
C ILE A 176 5.07 1.33 10.76
N ASN A 177 4.60 0.09 10.60
CA ASN A 177 3.18 -0.24 10.62
C ASN A 177 2.59 -0.16 12.05
N ALA A 178 1.27 -0.15 12.14
CA ALA A 178 0.58 0.03 13.42
C ALA A 178 0.79 -1.13 14.41
N ASN A 179 0.95 -2.38 13.93
CA ASN A 179 1.23 -3.53 14.79
C ASN A 179 2.61 -3.43 15.43
N SER A 180 3.64 -3.04 14.68
CA SER A 180 5.00 -2.86 15.18
C SER A 180 5.05 -1.86 16.34
N TRP A 181 4.41 -0.69 16.17
CA TRP A 181 4.26 0.28 17.26
C TRP A 181 3.45 -0.26 18.44
N HIS A 182 2.40 -1.03 18.16
CA HIS A 182 1.61 -1.67 19.20
C HIS A 182 2.43 -2.68 20.03
N GLU A 183 3.31 -3.47 19.42
CA GLU A 183 4.17 -4.41 20.15
C GLU A 183 5.10 -3.65 21.11
N ILE A 184 5.72 -2.55 20.67
CA ILE A 184 6.52 -1.67 21.53
C ILE A 184 5.68 -1.11 22.68
N CYS A 185 4.50 -0.57 22.37
CA CYS A 185 3.57 -0.03 23.37
C CYS A 185 3.19 -1.08 24.43
N TRP A 186 2.77 -2.26 23.97
CA TRP A 186 2.26 -3.33 24.81
C TRP A 186 3.34 -3.90 25.72
N PHE A 187 4.44 -4.39 25.14
CA PHE A 187 5.51 -4.99 25.92
C PHE A 187 6.23 -3.96 26.77
N GLY A 188 6.44 -2.74 26.25
CA GLY A 188 7.00 -1.65 27.03
C GLY A 188 6.20 -1.37 28.30
N SER A 189 4.88 -1.23 28.18
CA SER A 189 4.00 -1.00 29.32
C SER A 189 4.05 -2.15 30.33
N LEU A 190 4.01 -3.41 29.85
CA LEU A 190 4.06 -4.58 30.73
C LEU A 190 5.40 -4.76 31.46
N HIS A 191 6.50 -4.31 30.85
CA HIS A 191 7.85 -4.36 31.44
C HIS A 191 8.19 -3.12 32.28
N GLY A 192 7.23 -2.22 32.52
CA GLY A 192 7.41 -1.05 33.39
C GLY A 192 7.93 0.20 32.68
N TYR A 193 8.01 0.21 31.35
CA TYR A 193 8.48 1.33 30.53
C TYR A 193 7.33 2.15 29.94
N ALA A 194 6.18 2.21 30.62
CA ALA A 194 4.97 2.84 30.10
C ALA A 194 5.16 4.31 29.69
N ALA A 195 5.98 5.07 30.44
CA ALA A 195 6.32 6.45 30.11
C ALA A 195 7.16 6.55 28.82
N ASP A 196 8.10 5.63 28.61
CA ASP A 196 8.99 5.63 27.45
C ASP A 196 8.28 5.22 26.15
N VAL A 197 7.22 4.41 26.25
CA VAL A 197 6.51 3.87 25.08
C VAL A 197 5.16 4.52 24.79
N ILE A 198 4.76 5.56 25.52
CA ILE A 198 3.47 6.20 25.32
C ILE A 198 3.32 6.79 23.90
N ASP A 199 4.39 7.34 23.34
CA ASP A 199 4.41 7.83 21.96
C ASP A 199 4.23 6.69 20.94
N ALA A 200 4.80 5.51 21.20
CA ALA A 200 4.56 4.33 20.39
C ALA A 200 3.07 3.91 20.44
N CYS A 201 2.43 4.01 21.61
CA CYS A 201 1.00 3.74 21.76
C CYS A 201 0.14 4.70 20.92
N GLU A 202 0.46 6.00 20.93
CA GLU A 202 -0.26 7.01 20.13
C GLU A 202 -0.08 6.75 18.64
N LYS A 203 1.15 6.47 18.19
CA LYS A 203 1.44 6.11 16.79
C LYS A 203 0.66 4.87 16.33
N ALA A 204 0.56 3.84 17.18
CA ALA A 204 -0.20 2.63 16.87
C ALA A 204 -1.68 2.95 16.63
N VAL A 205 -2.32 3.69 17.54
CA VAL A 205 -3.74 4.06 17.44
C VAL A 205 -4.01 4.98 16.25
N ALA A 206 -3.15 5.98 16.02
CA ALA A 206 -3.28 6.92 14.92
C ALA A 206 -3.12 6.27 13.54
N LYS A 207 -2.28 5.22 13.42
CA LYS A 207 -2.15 4.47 12.16
C LYS A 207 -3.33 3.51 11.94
N ALA A 208 -3.88 2.92 13.00
CA ALA A 208 -5.06 2.06 12.88
C ALA A 208 -6.34 2.83 12.51
N SER A 209 -6.49 4.09 12.94
CA SER A 209 -7.67 4.89 12.62
C SER A 209 -7.82 5.24 11.13
N LYS A 210 -6.74 5.11 10.34
CA LYS A 210 -6.77 5.33 8.89
C LYS A 210 -7.42 4.18 8.11
N ASN A 211 -7.66 3.02 8.74
CA ASN A 211 -8.17 1.84 8.06
C ASN A 211 -9.51 1.39 8.67
N VAL A 212 -10.62 1.84 8.06
CA VAL A 212 -12.00 1.67 8.56
C VAL A 212 -12.43 0.20 8.64
N LEU A 213 -11.80 -0.68 7.84
CA LEU A 213 -12.11 -2.11 7.78
C LEU A 213 -11.65 -2.90 9.03
N PHE A 214 -10.89 -2.29 9.94
CA PHE A 214 -10.27 -2.98 11.09
C PHE A 214 -10.68 -2.38 12.46
N SER A 215 -11.99 -2.19 12.67
CA SER A 215 -12.53 -1.69 13.95
C SER A 215 -12.07 -2.52 15.17
N ASN A 216 -11.93 -3.83 14.99
CA ASN A 216 -11.41 -4.78 15.98
C ASN A 216 -9.93 -4.55 16.34
N ILE A 217 -9.09 -4.17 15.38
CA ILE A 217 -7.66 -3.88 15.60
C ILE A 217 -7.50 -2.55 16.35
N LYS A 218 -8.29 -1.54 15.98
CA LYS A 218 -8.29 -0.24 16.66
C LYS A 218 -8.60 -0.39 18.15
N SER A 219 -9.61 -1.19 18.48
CA SER A 219 -10.03 -1.45 19.86
C SER A 219 -8.94 -2.16 20.69
N ARG A 220 -8.17 -3.07 20.07
CA ARG A 220 -7.00 -3.70 20.70
C ARG A 220 -5.90 -2.68 21.02
N PHE A 221 -5.56 -1.81 20.08
CA PHE A 221 -4.47 -0.83 20.29
C PHE A 221 -4.84 0.22 21.33
N LYS A 222 -6.11 0.63 21.37
CA LYS A 222 -6.63 1.50 22.43
C LYS A 222 -6.52 0.86 23.80
N GLN A 223 -6.80 -0.43 23.96
CA GLN A 223 -6.55 -1.10 25.24
C GLN A 223 -5.09 -1.04 25.68
N SER A 224 -4.14 -1.31 24.76
CA SER A 224 -2.71 -1.24 25.07
C SER A 224 -2.28 0.18 25.46
N ARG A 225 -2.83 1.19 24.78
CA ARG A 225 -2.63 2.61 25.14
C ARG A 225 -3.28 2.96 26.47
N GLY A 226 -4.48 2.45 26.76
CA GLY A 226 -5.18 2.66 28.02
C GLY A 226 -4.41 2.08 29.21
N LEU A 227 -3.77 0.92 29.03
CA LEU A 227 -2.83 0.36 30.00
C LEU A 227 -1.65 1.33 30.25
N ALA A 228 -0.99 1.79 29.18
CA ALA A 228 0.14 2.73 29.30
C ALA A 228 -0.28 4.02 30.03
N ARG A 229 -1.44 4.59 29.67
CA ARG A 229 -2.01 5.79 30.28
C ARG A 229 -2.33 5.60 31.77
N ALA A 230 -2.91 4.46 32.14
CA ALA A 230 -3.16 4.16 33.54
C ALA A 230 -1.85 4.10 34.35
N LEU A 231 -0.81 3.48 33.79
CA LEU A 231 0.51 3.37 34.42
C LEU A 231 1.26 4.72 34.50
N THR A 232 0.99 5.66 33.60
CA THR A 232 1.60 7.01 33.60
C THR A 232 0.75 8.07 34.31
N GLY A 233 -0.42 7.69 34.84
CA GLY A 233 -1.29 8.58 35.61
C GLY A 233 -2.38 9.31 34.81
N ASP A 234 -2.46 9.12 33.48
CA ASP A 234 -3.58 9.59 32.66
C ASP A 234 -4.82 8.70 32.85
N THR A 235 -5.44 8.85 34.01
CA THR A 235 -6.60 8.05 34.43
C THR A 235 -7.81 8.29 33.53
N ALA A 236 -8.05 9.54 33.13
CA ALA A 236 -9.18 9.90 32.28
C ALA A 236 -9.02 9.31 30.86
N GLY A 237 -7.83 9.42 30.26
CA GLY A 237 -7.54 8.82 28.97
C GLY A 237 -7.58 7.29 28.99
N ALA A 238 -7.10 6.67 30.07
CA ALA A 238 -7.21 5.22 30.27
C ALA A 238 -8.67 4.73 30.32
N ILE A 239 -9.52 5.41 31.11
CA ILE A 239 -10.95 5.08 31.20
C ILE A 239 -11.62 5.20 29.82
N SER A 240 -11.33 6.26 29.07
CA SER A 240 -11.88 6.47 27.72
C SER A 240 -11.50 5.32 26.77
N ASP A 241 -10.23 4.93 26.76
CA ASP A 241 -9.74 3.83 25.92
C ASP A 241 -10.36 2.48 26.28
N PHE A 242 -10.53 2.18 27.58
CA PHE A 242 -11.19 0.95 28.02
C PHE A 242 -12.69 0.96 27.73
N GLN A 243 -13.36 2.10 27.87
CA GLN A 243 -14.79 2.24 27.60
C GLN A 243 -15.09 1.94 26.12
N GLU A 244 -14.29 2.45 25.19
CA GLU A 244 -14.45 2.13 23.77
C GLU A 244 -14.33 0.63 23.47
N PHE A 245 -13.48 -0.10 24.20
CA PHE A 245 -13.41 -1.55 24.06
C PHE A 245 -14.63 -2.26 24.61
N VAL A 246 -15.16 -1.81 25.76
CA VAL A 246 -16.39 -2.33 26.35
C VAL A 246 -17.57 -2.13 25.38
N ASP A 247 -17.68 -0.95 24.78
CA ASP A 247 -18.75 -0.63 23.83
C ASP A 247 -18.66 -1.47 22.56
N TRP A 248 -17.44 -1.78 22.11
CA TRP A 248 -17.19 -2.57 20.92
C TRP A 248 -17.39 -4.07 21.11
N THR A 249 -16.94 -4.65 22.23
CA THR A 249 -16.83 -6.11 22.35
C THR A 249 -18.19 -6.78 22.61
N GLY A 250 -18.48 -7.88 21.92
CA GLY A 250 -19.65 -8.72 22.23
C GLY A 250 -19.42 -9.73 23.37
N ASN A 251 -18.21 -9.81 23.92
CA ASN A 251 -17.83 -10.83 24.90
C ASN A 251 -18.04 -10.35 26.33
N ASP A 252 -19.01 -10.92 27.03
CA ASP A 252 -19.40 -10.51 28.39
C ASP A 252 -18.25 -10.65 29.41
N LYS A 253 -17.39 -11.67 29.26
CA LYS A 253 -16.23 -11.85 30.15
C LYS A 253 -15.23 -10.71 29.99
N TRP A 254 -14.93 -10.33 28.74
CA TRP A 254 -14.01 -9.23 28.47
C TRP A 254 -14.61 -7.87 28.84
N LYS A 255 -15.92 -7.68 28.64
CA LYS A 255 -16.64 -6.49 29.14
C LYS A 255 -16.50 -6.36 30.65
N ALA A 256 -16.84 -7.41 31.39
CA ALA A 256 -16.77 -7.39 32.86
C ALA A 256 -15.35 -7.12 33.36
N GLU A 257 -14.33 -7.71 32.73
CA GLU A 257 -12.93 -7.49 33.09
C GLU A 257 -12.51 -6.02 32.89
N ARG A 258 -12.91 -5.38 31.79
CA ARG A 258 -12.57 -3.96 31.52
C ARG A 258 -13.41 -3.00 32.33
N GLN A 259 -14.67 -3.33 32.60
CA GLN A 259 -15.53 -2.55 33.48
C GLN A 259 -14.94 -2.49 34.90
N LYS A 260 -14.41 -3.61 35.40
CA LYS A 260 -13.71 -3.64 36.69
C LYS A 260 -12.50 -2.69 36.71
N TRP A 261 -11.70 -2.63 35.65
CA TRP A 261 -10.59 -1.68 35.55
C TRP A 261 -11.06 -0.24 35.58
N ILE A 262 -12.12 0.08 34.83
CA ILE A 262 -12.72 1.41 34.80
C ILE A 262 -13.21 1.81 36.20
N ASP A 263 -13.88 0.92 36.91
CA ASP A 263 -14.44 1.19 38.23
C ASP A 263 -13.33 1.41 39.28
N GLU A 264 -12.26 0.61 39.24
CA GLU A 264 -11.09 0.81 40.11
C GLU A 264 -10.40 2.14 39.82
N LEU A 265 -10.18 2.49 38.54
CA LEU A 265 -9.60 3.76 38.13
C LEU A 265 -10.44 4.97 38.58
N ARG A 266 -11.78 4.89 38.47
CA ARG A 266 -12.71 5.91 38.97
C ARG A 266 -12.66 6.05 40.48
N ALA A 267 -12.38 4.96 41.20
CA ALA A 267 -12.18 4.96 42.65
C ALA A 267 -10.77 5.45 43.06
N GLY A 268 -9.95 5.94 42.12
CA GLY A 268 -8.58 6.41 42.37
C GLY A 268 -7.58 5.29 42.62
N LYS A 269 -7.91 4.04 42.25
CA LYS A 269 -7.02 2.87 42.40
C LYS A 269 -6.54 2.42 41.02
N ASN A 270 -5.24 2.21 40.88
CA ASN A 270 -4.69 1.64 39.65
C ASN A 270 -4.78 0.10 39.70
N PRO A 271 -5.55 -0.56 38.81
CA PRO A 271 -5.69 -2.02 38.78
C PRO A 271 -4.43 -2.77 38.33
N PHE A 272 -3.42 -2.07 37.79
CA PHE A 272 -2.26 -2.66 37.14
C PHE A 272 -1.04 -2.73 38.07
N THR A 273 -1.13 -3.57 39.11
CA THR A 273 0.03 -3.88 39.97
C THR A 273 1.06 -4.73 39.23
N GLU A 274 2.28 -4.82 39.76
CA GLU A 274 3.36 -5.63 39.18
C GLU A 274 2.96 -7.11 39.00
N GLU A 275 2.19 -7.67 39.95
CA GLU A 275 1.66 -9.04 39.86
C GLU A 275 0.67 -9.19 38.71
N VAL A 276 -0.20 -8.20 38.53
CA VAL A 276 -1.17 -8.18 37.43
C VAL A 276 -0.45 -8.11 36.09
N LEU A 277 0.56 -7.25 35.96
CA LEU A 277 1.37 -7.13 34.75
C LEU A 277 2.11 -8.45 34.44
N LYS A 278 2.66 -9.14 35.45
CA LYS A 278 3.29 -10.46 35.29
C LYS A 278 2.32 -11.52 34.78
N VAL A 279 1.05 -11.50 35.21
CA VAL A 279 0.02 -12.40 34.67
C VAL A 279 -0.22 -12.15 33.19
N TYR A 280 -0.28 -10.88 32.77
CA TYR A 280 -0.44 -10.52 31.36
C TYR A 280 0.76 -10.91 30.49
N LEU A 281 1.98 -10.75 31.01
CA LEU A 281 3.20 -11.23 30.35
C LEU A 281 3.16 -12.76 30.14
N ARG A 282 2.81 -13.53 31.17
CA ARG A 282 2.74 -15.01 31.09
C ARG A 282 1.68 -15.52 30.11
N ARG A 283 0.53 -14.85 30.02
CA ARG A 283 -0.55 -15.22 29.09
C ARG A 283 -0.14 -15.12 27.61
N LYS A 284 0.89 -14.34 27.28
CA LYS A 284 1.39 -14.13 25.90
C LYS A 284 2.79 -14.69 25.65
N GLY A 285 3.61 -14.85 26.68
CA GLY A 285 4.91 -15.54 26.62
C GLY A 285 4.82 -17.06 26.56
N GLY A 286 3.60 -17.62 26.62
CA GLY A 286 3.35 -19.03 26.37
C GLY A 286 3.60 -19.40 24.91
N ASN A 287 4.84 -19.80 24.61
CA ASN A 287 5.03 -20.94 23.73
C ASN A 287 3.99 -22.00 24.14
N ARG A 288 3.20 -22.48 23.17
CA ARG A 288 2.64 -23.82 23.28
C ARG A 288 3.83 -24.78 23.41
N GLN A 289 4.19 -25.13 24.64
CA GLN A 289 4.75 -26.43 24.95
C GLN A 289 3.63 -27.26 25.56
#